data_AF-A0A0F9KWX5-F1
#
_entry.id   AF-A0A0F9KWX5-F1
#
_cell.length_a   1.000
_cell.length_b   1.000
_cell.length_c   1.000
_cell.angle_alpha   90.00
_cell.angle_beta   90.00
_cell.angle_gamma   90.00
#
_symmetry.space_group_name_H-M   'P 1'
#
loop_
_entity.id
_entity.type
_entity.pdbx_description
1 polymer ?
#
loop_
_entity_poly.entity_id
_entity_poly.type
_entity_poly.pdbx_seq_one_letter_code
_entity_poly.pdbx_strand_id
1 'polypeptide(L)'
;MKLKFKVIIPFVIIIGMGFSVYFGLFLFPNLFSRQHSTTTIYIAPYISHTHQCHTHGSSCTGELPNQSINYTVRNNDEIIFSGEIITEENGFFQLDLNLNASYAIQMKIFINETLYWSSVEVNTFFGSANCITTGQLTPYS
;
A
#
# COMPACT_ATOMS: atom_id res chain seq x y z
N MET A 1 14.03 -64.49 -12.42
CA MET A 1 13.22 -63.33 -12.84
C MET A 1 12.79 -62.51 -11.61
N LYS A 2 13.68 -61.69 -11.02
CA LYS A 2 13.38 -60.83 -9.84
C LYS A 2 13.82 -59.36 -10.01
N LEU A 3 14.43 -59.02 -11.16
CA LEU A 3 15.00 -57.70 -11.42
C LEU A 3 13.97 -56.66 -11.88
N LYS A 4 12.81 -57.09 -12.36
CA LYS A 4 11.82 -56.18 -12.95
C LYS A 4 11.03 -55.40 -11.89
N PHE A 5 10.76 -55.97 -10.72
CA PHE A 5 9.89 -55.30 -9.72
C PHE A 5 10.60 -54.20 -8.91
N LYS A 6 11.90 -54.36 -8.61
CA LYS A 6 12.67 -53.40 -7.80
C LYS A 6 12.96 -52.06 -8.49
N VAL A 7 12.94 -52.02 -9.83
CA VAL A 7 13.24 -50.83 -10.63
C VAL A 7 11.97 -50.12 -11.12
N ILE A 8 10.88 -50.87 -11.35
CA ILE A 8 9.63 -50.31 -11.86
C ILE A 8 8.92 -49.45 -10.80
N ILE A 9 8.90 -49.88 -9.54
CA ILE A 9 8.25 -49.14 -8.45
C ILE A 9 8.81 -47.71 -8.27
N PRO A 10 10.14 -47.49 -8.13
CA PRO A 10 10.67 -46.13 -7.97
C PRO A 10 10.44 -45.27 -9.22
N PHE A 11 10.46 -45.85 -10.42
CA PHE A 11 10.22 -45.11 -11.66
C PHE A 11 8.77 -44.62 -11.79
N VAL A 12 7.79 -45.45 -11.40
CA VAL A 12 6.37 -45.06 -11.38
C VAL A 12 6.10 -43.97 -10.33
N ILE A 13 6.77 -44.03 -9.17
CA ILE A 13 6.66 -43.00 -8.13
C ILE A 13 7.23 -41.66 -8.62
N ILE A 14 8.39 -41.66 -9.29
CA ILE A 14 9.02 -40.44 -9.82
C ILE A 14 8.13 -39.80 -10.90
N ILE A 15 7.56 -40.61 -11.81
CA ILE A 15 6.65 -40.10 -12.85
C ILE A 15 5.35 -39.57 -12.22
N GLY A 16 4.78 -40.28 -11.26
CA GLY A 16 3.57 -39.84 -10.54
C GLY A 16 3.78 -38.52 -9.80
N MET A 17 4.89 -38.38 -9.06
CA MET A 17 5.25 -37.14 -8.37
C MET A 17 5.49 -35.98 -9.36
N GLY A 18 6.22 -36.24 -10.45
CA GLY A 18 6.45 -35.23 -11.49
C GLY A 18 5.15 -34.78 -12.17
N PHE A 19 4.23 -35.70 -12.43
CA PHE A 19 2.93 -35.40 -13.03
C PHE A 19 2.04 -34.60 -12.08
N SER A 20 1.98 -34.93 -10.79
CA SER A 20 1.21 -34.15 -9.81
C SER A 20 1.74 -32.73 -9.63
N VAL A 21 3.07 -32.55 -9.63
CA VAL A 21 3.69 -31.21 -9.54
C VAL A 21 3.42 -30.39 -10.80
N TYR A 22 3.61 -30.99 -11.98
CA TYR A 22 3.35 -30.34 -13.27
C TYR A 22 1.87 -29.97 -13.43
N PHE A 23 0.96 -30.88 -13.07
CA PHE A 23 -0.48 -30.66 -13.16
C PHE A 23 -0.97 -29.62 -12.15
N GLY A 24 -0.40 -29.57 -10.94
CA GLY A 24 -0.68 -28.54 -9.94
C GLY A 24 -0.27 -27.13 -10.39
N LEU A 25 0.92 -26.98 -10.95
CA LEU A 25 1.41 -25.70 -11.52
C LEU A 25 0.58 -25.24 -12.72
N PHE A 26 0.06 -26.17 -13.52
CA PHE A 26 -0.73 -25.85 -14.72
C PHE A 26 -2.20 -25.53 -14.42
N LEU A 27 -2.82 -26.22 -13.46
CA LEU A 27 -4.20 -25.95 -13.06
C LEU A 27 -4.34 -24.76 -12.11
N PHE A 28 -3.29 -24.45 -11.36
CA PHE A 28 -3.31 -23.36 -10.39
C PHE A 28 -2.06 -22.48 -10.51
N PRO A 29 -1.84 -21.81 -11.65
CA PRO A 29 -0.67 -20.94 -11.85
C PRO A 29 -0.61 -19.78 -10.85
N ASN A 30 -1.74 -19.47 -10.19
CA ASN A 30 -1.90 -18.37 -9.24
C ASN A 30 -2.00 -18.82 -7.76
N LEU A 31 -1.79 -20.10 -7.42
CA LEU A 31 -1.84 -20.54 -6.01
C LEU A 31 -0.68 -19.98 -5.15
N PHE A 32 0.29 -19.33 -5.78
CA PHE A 32 1.39 -18.62 -5.11
C PHE A 32 1.31 -17.10 -5.34
N SER A 33 0.10 -16.54 -5.36
CA SER A 33 -0.02 -15.10 -5.12
C SER A 33 0.34 -14.85 -3.66
N ARG A 34 1.53 -14.29 -3.42
CA ARG A 34 1.91 -13.77 -2.10
C ARG A 34 0.85 -12.73 -1.73
N GLN A 35 -0.14 -13.10 -0.92
CA GLN A 35 -1.09 -12.14 -0.36
C GLN A 35 -0.29 -11.12 0.43
N HIS A 36 -0.02 -9.97 -0.18
CA HIS A 36 0.50 -8.83 0.54
C HIS A 36 -0.67 -8.25 1.34
N SER A 37 -0.63 -8.42 2.66
CA SER A 37 -1.57 -7.77 3.56
C SER A 37 -1.38 -6.26 3.46
N THR A 38 -2.47 -5.52 3.27
CA THR A 38 -2.50 -4.07 3.20
C THR A 38 -3.14 -3.46 4.45
N THR A 39 -2.91 -2.16 4.66
CA THR A 39 -3.58 -1.34 5.66
C THR A 39 -4.00 -0.02 5.04
N THR A 40 -5.16 0.47 5.47
CA THR A 40 -5.70 1.76 5.03
C THR A 40 -5.16 2.88 5.92
N ILE A 41 -4.54 3.86 5.29
CA ILE A 41 -4.03 5.07 5.93
C ILE A 41 -4.91 6.26 5.54
N TYR A 42 -5.35 7.02 6.53
CA TYR A 42 -6.16 8.22 6.38
C TYR A 42 -5.26 9.44 6.53
N ILE A 43 -5.24 10.31 5.54
CA ILE A 43 -4.35 11.48 5.49
C ILE A 43 -5.19 12.74 5.41
N ALA A 44 -4.99 13.67 6.34
CA ALA A 44 -5.57 15.01 6.33
C ALA A 44 -4.46 16.05 6.13
N PRO A 45 -4.23 16.49 4.89
CA PRO A 45 -3.30 17.58 4.63
C PRO A 45 -3.89 18.90 5.14
N TYR A 46 -3.01 19.82 5.53
CA TYR A 46 -3.40 21.11 6.08
C TYR A 46 -2.40 22.20 5.71
N ILE A 47 -2.82 23.46 5.76
CA ILE A 47 -1.98 24.65 5.53
C ILE A 47 -1.74 25.38 6.85
N SER A 48 -2.81 25.67 7.60
CA SER A 48 -2.74 26.58 8.75
C SER A 48 -2.83 25.85 10.08
N HIS A 49 -3.72 24.86 10.19
CA HIS A 49 -4.03 24.23 11.47
C HIS A 49 -4.26 22.73 11.35
N THR A 50 -3.86 22.02 12.41
CA THR A 50 -4.04 20.58 12.53
C THR A 50 -4.27 20.20 13.98
N HIS A 51 -4.44 18.91 14.23
CA HIS A 51 -4.58 18.30 15.54
C HIS A 51 -3.85 16.96 15.56
N GLN A 52 -3.45 16.50 16.74
CA GLN A 52 -2.84 15.18 16.88
C GLN A 52 -3.90 14.09 16.69
N CYS A 53 -3.56 13.08 15.89
CA CYS A 53 -4.41 11.93 15.62
C CYS A 53 -3.53 10.70 15.43
N HIS A 54 -3.85 9.59 16.13
CA HIS A 54 -3.13 8.33 15.99
C HIS A 54 -3.98 7.28 15.27
N THR A 55 -5.26 7.20 15.64
CA THR A 55 -6.25 6.30 15.04
C THR A 55 -7.38 7.10 14.43
N HIS A 56 -7.66 6.89 13.15
CA HIS A 56 -8.74 7.60 12.46
C HIS A 56 -10.11 7.14 12.98
N GLY A 57 -11.01 8.11 13.18
CA GLY A 57 -12.38 7.87 13.62
C GLY A 57 -13.34 8.85 12.96
N SER A 58 -14.64 8.57 13.07
CA SER A 58 -15.70 9.36 12.41
C SER A 58 -15.79 10.82 12.88
N SER A 59 -15.24 11.14 14.05
CA SER A 59 -15.20 12.50 14.60
C SER A 59 -14.01 13.34 14.11
N CYS A 60 -13.11 12.76 13.31
CA CYS A 60 -11.94 13.48 12.80
C CYS A 60 -12.36 14.41 11.66
N THR A 61 -11.87 15.65 11.69
CA THR A 61 -12.09 16.64 10.62
C THR A 61 -10.77 17.35 10.32
N GLY A 62 -10.41 17.41 9.04
CA GLY A 62 -9.25 18.10 8.49
C GLY A 62 -9.63 19.47 7.92
N GLU A 63 -8.61 20.31 7.71
CA GLU A 63 -8.78 21.69 7.23
C GLU A 63 -9.24 21.79 5.77
N LEU A 64 -8.92 20.79 4.94
CA LEU A 64 -9.02 20.86 3.48
C LEU A 64 -10.07 19.89 2.92
N PRO A 65 -11.39 20.16 3.05
CA PRO A 65 -12.43 19.33 2.44
C PRO A 65 -12.57 19.60 0.94
N ASN A 66 -12.92 18.54 0.19
CA ASN A 66 -13.21 18.60 -1.26
C ASN A 66 -12.10 19.25 -2.09
N GLN A 67 -10.85 19.02 -1.72
CA GLN A 67 -9.67 19.56 -2.40
C GLN A 67 -9.00 18.49 -3.26
N SER A 68 -8.59 18.84 -4.48
CA SER A 68 -7.82 17.93 -5.33
C SER A 68 -6.35 17.91 -4.95
N ILE A 69 -5.84 16.73 -4.59
CA ILE A 69 -4.46 16.48 -4.17
C ILE A 69 -3.79 15.59 -5.20
N ASN A 70 -2.69 16.08 -5.77
CA ASN A 70 -1.74 15.27 -6.52
C ASN A 70 -0.75 14.64 -5.54
N TYR A 71 -0.69 13.31 -5.50
CA TYR A 71 0.16 12.61 -4.56
C TYR A 71 1.15 11.64 -5.25
N THR A 72 2.25 11.35 -4.58
CA THR A 72 3.23 10.35 -5.00
C THR A 72 3.72 9.59 -3.78
N VAL A 73 3.60 8.26 -3.81
CA VAL A 73 4.03 7.36 -2.74
C VAL A 73 5.34 6.71 -3.14
N ARG A 74 6.35 6.84 -2.28
CA ARG A 74 7.66 6.19 -2.44
C ARG A 74 7.98 5.23 -1.32
N ASN A 75 8.75 4.19 -1.61
CA ASN A 75 9.40 3.33 -0.63
C ASN A 75 10.88 3.23 -1.01
N ASN A 76 11.80 3.62 -0.12
CA ASN A 76 13.25 3.59 -0.38
C ASN A 76 13.64 4.16 -1.75
N ASP A 77 13.21 5.39 -2.04
CA ASP A 77 13.41 6.15 -3.30
C ASP A 77 12.67 5.65 -4.55
N GLU A 78 12.07 4.45 -4.52
CA GLU A 78 11.25 3.92 -5.61
C GLU A 78 9.83 4.49 -5.55
N ILE A 79 9.31 4.98 -6.68
CA ILE A 79 7.90 5.37 -6.80
C ILE A 79 7.07 4.09 -6.91
N ILE A 80 6.21 3.86 -5.91
CA ILE A 80 5.31 2.70 -5.89
C ILE A 80 4.05 3.00 -6.70
N PHE A 81 3.47 4.19 -6.48
CA PHE A 81 2.35 4.70 -7.26
C PHE A 81 2.17 6.21 -7.04
N SER A 82 1.40 6.84 -7.93
CA SER A 82 1.06 8.25 -7.89
C SER A 82 -0.31 8.47 -8.52
N GLY A 83 -0.99 9.55 -8.15
CA GLY A 83 -2.28 9.88 -8.72
C GLY A 83 -2.82 11.21 -8.23
N GLU A 84 -4.07 11.45 -8.58
CA GLU A 84 -4.87 12.57 -8.10
C GLU A 84 -6.04 12.02 -7.29
N ILE A 85 -6.37 12.66 -6.16
CA ILE A 85 -7.49 12.27 -5.30
C ILE A 85 -8.16 13.52 -4.73
N ILE A 86 -9.48 13.48 -4.58
CA ILE A 86 -10.24 14.54 -3.93
C ILE A 86 -10.41 14.15 -2.46
N THR A 87 -10.08 15.05 -1.53
CA THR A 87 -10.37 14.84 -0.10
C THR A 87 -11.88 14.79 0.14
N GLU A 88 -12.30 13.92 1.04
CA GLU A 88 -13.69 13.76 1.44
C GLU A 88 -14.21 15.01 2.18
N GLU A 89 -15.51 15.03 2.51
CA GLU A 89 -16.15 16.13 3.24
C GLU A 89 -15.50 16.41 4.60
N ASN A 90 -14.90 15.38 5.22
CA ASN A 90 -14.16 15.50 6.47
C ASN A 90 -12.70 15.97 6.27
N GLY A 91 -12.26 16.23 5.05
CA GLY A 91 -10.90 16.69 4.74
C GLY A 91 -9.83 15.59 4.69
N PHE A 92 -10.20 14.32 4.78
CA PHE A 92 -9.28 13.19 4.65
C PHE A 92 -9.32 12.58 3.24
N PHE A 93 -8.23 11.93 2.86
CA PHE A 93 -8.22 10.94 1.78
C PHE A 93 -7.54 9.66 2.25
N GLN A 94 -7.80 8.55 1.55
CA GLN A 94 -7.37 7.21 1.98
C GLN A 94 -6.40 6.62 0.97
N LEU A 95 -5.36 5.93 1.48
CA LEU A 95 -4.43 5.13 0.68
C LEU A 95 -4.27 3.75 1.30
N ASP A 96 -4.32 2.71 0.48
CA ASP A 96 -4.01 1.34 0.88
C ASP A 96 -2.52 1.05 0.63
N LEU A 97 -1.79 0.76 1.71
CA LEU A 97 -0.34 0.53 1.68
C LEU A 97 -0.02 -0.88 2.16
N ASN A 98 1.08 -1.46 1.67
CA ASN A 98 1.53 -2.76 2.16
C ASN A 98 1.99 -2.64 3.62
N LEU A 99 1.72 -3.66 4.42
CA LEU A 99 2.20 -3.74 5.79
C LEU A 99 3.73 -3.86 5.88
N ASN A 100 4.27 -3.51 7.04
CA ASN A 100 5.67 -3.65 7.42
C ASN A 100 6.66 -2.89 6.53
N ALA A 101 6.31 -1.65 6.18
CA ALA A 101 7.13 -0.79 5.35
C ALA A 101 7.07 0.69 5.81
N SER A 102 8.03 1.48 5.33
CA SER A 102 8.07 2.93 5.47
C SER A 102 7.84 3.58 4.10
N TYR A 103 7.07 4.65 4.07
CA TYR A 103 6.69 5.35 2.85
C TYR A 103 6.88 6.85 2.98
N ALA A 104 7.42 7.48 1.94
CA ALA A 104 7.39 8.92 1.78
C ALA A 104 6.21 9.30 0.87
N ILE A 105 5.24 10.03 1.41
CA ILE A 105 4.06 10.50 0.67
C ILE A 105 4.25 11.98 0.39
N GLN A 106 4.45 12.30 -0.89
CA GLN A 106 4.48 13.67 -1.36
C GLN A 106 3.09 14.10 -1.80
N MET A 107 2.71 15.33 -1.48
CA MET A 107 1.41 15.90 -1.81
C MET A 107 1.61 17.28 -2.43
N LYS A 108 0.81 17.60 -3.44
CA LYS A 108 0.76 18.88 -4.16
C LYS A 108 -0.68 19.29 -4.37
N ILE A 109 -0.96 20.57 -4.16
CA ILE A 109 -2.27 21.17 -4.41
C ILE A 109 -2.09 22.58 -4.97
N PHE A 110 -2.98 23.01 -5.86
CA PHE A 110 -3.08 24.39 -6.29
C PHE A 110 -4.25 25.08 -5.59
N ILE A 111 -3.99 26.20 -4.92
CA ILE A 111 -5.01 27.07 -4.32
C ILE A 111 -4.75 28.48 -4.79
N ASN A 112 -5.73 29.10 -5.45
CA ASN A 112 -5.61 30.46 -6.02
C ASN A 112 -4.32 30.64 -6.82
N GLU A 113 -4.06 29.72 -7.76
CA GLU A 113 -2.86 29.69 -8.63
C GLU A 113 -1.52 29.47 -7.88
N THR A 114 -1.53 29.35 -6.55
CA THR A 114 -0.35 29.06 -5.76
C THR A 114 -0.20 27.55 -5.57
N LEU A 115 0.96 27.01 -5.94
CA LEU A 115 1.31 25.62 -5.66
C LEU A 115 1.70 25.48 -4.19
N TYR A 116 1.10 24.54 -3.48
CA TYR A 116 1.53 24.10 -2.17
C TYR A 116 2.06 22.67 -2.25
N TRP A 117 3.02 22.36 -1.38
CA TRP A 117 3.67 21.06 -1.34
C TRP A 117 3.99 20.61 0.10
N SER A 118 3.98 19.30 0.29
CA SER A 118 4.42 18.62 1.53
C SER A 118 5.02 17.26 1.20
N SER A 119 5.89 16.75 2.07
CA SER A 119 6.31 15.36 2.12
C SER A 119 6.18 14.84 3.54
N VAL A 120 5.52 13.70 3.74
CA VAL A 120 5.32 13.09 5.05
C VAL A 120 5.76 11.63 5.04
N GLU A 121 6.42 11.22 6.12
CA GLU A 121 6.80 9.82 6.34
C GLU A 121 5.66 9.06 7.02
N VAL A 122 5.33 7.89 6.48
CA VAL A 122 4.27 7.01 6.98
C VAL A 122 4.84 5.61 7.18
N ASN A 123 4.57 5.03 8.34
CA ASN A 123 4.98 3.67 8.67
C ASN A 123 3.76 2.76 8.74
N THR A 124 3.90 1.53 8.23
CA THR A 124 2.86 0.50 8.27
C THR A 124 3.29 -0.71 9.12
N PHE A 125 4.21 -0.50 10.07
CA PHE A 125 4.59 -1.51 11.06
C PHE A 125 3.50 -1.67 12.12
N PHE A 126 3.52 -2.79 12.83
CA PHE A 126 2.61 -3.03 13.95
C PHE A 126 2.62 -1.86 14.97
N GLY A 127 1.43 -1.36 15.30
CA GLY A 127 1.24 -0.23 16.23
C GLY A 127 1.41 1.17 15.62
N SER A 128 1.76 1.27 14.33
CA SER A 128 1.87 2.57 13.64
C SER A 128 0.52 3.28 13.57
N ALA A 129 0.54 4.61 13.53
CA ALA A 129 -0.64 5.42 13.32
C ALA A 129 -1.25 5.14 11.93
N ASN A 130 -2.58 5.08 11.86
CA ASN A 130 -3.30 5.04 10.58
C ASN A 130 -3.95 6.40 10.24
N CYS A 131 -3.79 7.39 11.10
CA CYS A 131 -4.28 8.76 10.91
C CYS A 131 -3.08 9.69 10.79
N ILE A 132 -2.92 10.33 9.64
CA ILE A 132 -1.77 11.17 9.32
C ILE A 132 -2.25 12.62 9.21
N THR A 133 -1.97 13.41 10.24
CA THR A 133 -2.32 14.84 10.32
C THR A 133 -1.09 15.75 10.37
N THR A 134 0.09 15.20 10.05
CA THR A 134 1.39 15.89 10.06
C THR A 134 1.83 16.43 8.70
N GLY A 135 1.01 16.25 7.65
CA GLY A 135 1.32 16.69 6.29
C GLY A 135 1.02 18.17 6.05
N GLN A 136 1.83 19.07 6.61
CA GLN A 136 1.67 20.51 6.40
C GLN A 136 2.12 20.93 5.00
N LEU A 137 1.18 21.45 4.24
CA LEU A 137 1.38 22.03 2.92
C LEU A 137 1.89 23.47 3.06
N THR A 138 3.05 23.73 2.48
CA THR A 138 3.64 25.07 2.40
C THR A 138 3.67 25.56 0.95
N PRO A 139 3.56 26.87 0.69
CA PRO A 139 3.76 27.42 -0.65
C PRO A 139 5.09 26.95 -1.24
N TYR A 140 5.04 26.40 -2.44
CA TYR A 140 6.20 25.93 -3.17
C TYR A 140 6.91 27.15 -3.77
N SER A 141 8.06 27.52 -3.20
CA SER A 141 8.93 28.60 -3.67
C SER A 141 9.86 28.15 -4.79
#